data_AF-A0A8T8SJ36-F1
#
_entry.id   AF-A0A8T8SJ36-F1
#
_cell.length_a   1.000
_cell.length_b   1.000
_cell.length_c   1.000
_cell.angle_alpha   90.00
_cell.angle_beta   90.00
_cell.angle_gamma   90.00
#
_symmetry.space_group_name_H-M   'P 1'
#
loop_
_entity.id
_entity.type
_entity.pdbx_description
1 polymer ?
#
loop_
_entity_poly.entity_id
_entity_poly.type
_entity_poly.pdbx_seq_one_letter_code
_entity_poly.pdbx_strand_id
1 'polypeptide(L)'
;IIGPVGGHHSHIKDNIRRFLGFGYVDAEDAVACAEDRATFWAVGELSRDRVTTVRVPIPAVMSGQARPHSLSATLAWFTPVQPGRKSYRSVRLKLLDPAEAGTLGVSPRSLQPDGNQTNRGTIFMRCWEGDKAPVVGPDMTIDLVVQRDPDPGTPIDEAVPFGLAVTVAMPGIVGLYTQVAQRLGIAPRQPV
;
A
#
# COMPACT_ATOMS: atom_id res chain seq x y z
N ILE A 1 3.98 -27.33 -0.76
CA ILE A 1 2.88 -26.47 -1.28
C ILE A 1 1.70 -26.65 -0.35
N ILE A 2 1.22 -25.59 0.31
CA ILE A 2 0.06 -25.67 1.21
C ILE A 2 -1.20 -25.39 0.38
N GLY A 3 -1.89 -26.44 -0.06
CA GLY A 3 -3.11 -26.32 -0.85
C GLY A 3 -3.34 -27.51 -1.78
N PRO A 4 -4.54 -27.62 -2.40
CA PRO A 4 -4.87 -28.71 -3.30
C PRO A 4 -3.93 -28.74 -4.52
N VAL A 5 -3.60 -29.94 -5.00
CA VAL A 5 -2.69 -30.16 -6.13
C VAL A 5 -3.44 -29.88 -7.44
N GLY A 6 -2.93 -28.93 -8.25
CA GLY A 6 -3.48 -28.59 -9.57
C GLY A 6 -4.40 -27.36 -9.61
N GLY A 7 -4.26 -26.55 -10.67
CA GLY A 7 -5.24 -25.57 -11.20
C GLY A 7 -5.66 -24.35 -10.35
N HIS A 8 -5.50 -24.38 -9.02
CA HIS A 8 -6.14 -23.42 -8.12
C HIS A 8 -5.16 -22.38 -7.55
N HIS A 9 -4.44 -21.67 -8.41
CA HIS A 9 -3.45 -20.66 -8.01
C HIS A 9 -4.01 -19.61 -7.03
N SER A 10 -5.27 -19.18 -7.21
CA SER A 10 -5.93 -18.24 -6.30
C SER A 10 -6.17 -18.83 -4.90
N HIS A 11 -6.58 -20.10 -4.80
CA HIS A 11 -6.78 -20.77 -3.51
C HIS A 11 -5.46 -21.03 -2.78
N ILE A 12 -4.40 -21.35 -3.52
CA ILE A 12 -3.05 -21.52 -2.95
C ILE A 12 -2.59 -20.19 -2.34
N LYS A 13 -2.76 -19.06 -3.06
CA LYS A 13 -2.46 -17.72 -2.53
C LYS A 13 -3.33 -17.36 -1.31
N ASP A 14 -4.63 -17.68 -1.35
CA ASP A 14 -5.58 -17.44 -0.24
C ASP A 14 -5.19 -18.25 1.01
N ASN A 15 -4.69 -19.47 0.85
CA ASN A 15 -4.21 -20.29 1.95
C ASN A 15 -2.89 -19.77 2.50
N ILE A 16 -1.91 -19.47 1.64
CA ILE A 16 -0.63 -18.92 2.07
C ILE A 16 -0.82 -17.64 2.90
N ARG A 17 -1.68 -16.71 2.45
CA ARG A 17 -1.95 -15.50 3.25
C ARG A 17 -2.66 -15.77 4.57
N ARG A 18 -3.45 -16.85 4.71
CA ARG A 18 -4.10 -17.20 5.98
C ARG A 18 -3.06 -17.66 7.00
N PHE A 19 -1.99 -18.29 6.54
CA PHE A 19 -0.89 -18.76 7.40
C PHE A 19 0.19 -17.70 7.64
N LEU A 20 0.59 -16.96 6.60
CA LEU A 20 1.71 -16.01 6.63
C LEU A 20 1.29 -14.54 6.64
N GLY A 21 0.00 -14.24 6.57
CA GLY A 21 -0.49 -12.86 6.45
C GLY A 21 -0.01 -12.19 5.16
N PHE A 22 0.61 -11.02 5.32
CA PHE A 22 1.22 -10.25 4.24
C PHE A 22 2.72 -10.55 4.03
N GLY A 23 3.26 -11.54 4.73
CA GLY A 23 4.65 -11.96 4.61
C GLY A 23 5.42 -11.79 5.91
N TYR A 24 6.75 -11.90 5.78
CA TYR A 24 7.68 -11.74 6.88
C TYR A 24 7.85 -10.25 7.23
N VAL A 25 7.93 -9.95 8.53
CA VAL A 25 8.18 -8.59 9.02
C VAL A 25 9.67 -8.32 9.00
N ASP A 26 10.09 -7.35 8.19
CA ASP A 26 11.42 -6.75 8.29
C ASP A 26 11.29 -5.39 9.00
N ALA A 27 11.76 -5.33 10.24
CA ALA A 27 11.65 -4.13 11.06
C ALA A 27 12.55 -2.99 10.55
N GLU A 28 13.69 -3.31 9.94
CA GLU A 28 14.58 -2.31 9.35
C GLU A 28 13.93 -1.69 8.12
N ASP A 29 13.24 -2.46 7.28
CA ASP A 29 12.48 -1.90 6.16
C ASP A 29 11.33 -0.96 6.60
N ALA A 30 10.74 -1.25 7.77
CA ALA A 30 9.63 -0.48 8.32
C ALA A 30 10.05 0.84 8.98
N VAL A 31 11.26 0.90 9.55
CA VAL A 31 11.73 2.03 10.38
C VAL A 31 12.89 2.77 9.72
N ALA A 32 13.80 2.06 9.06
CA ALA A 32 14.98 2.64 8.41
C ALA A 32 14.68 3.00 6.95
N CYS A 33 14.82 4.29 6.66
CA CYS A 33 14.96 4.75 5.29
C CYS A 33 16.44 4.66 4.88
N ALA A 34 16.68 4.10 3.70
CA ALA A 34 18.01 4.04 3.09
C ALA A 34 18.09 5.08 1.97
N GLU A 35 19.27 5.37 1.45
CA GLU A 35 19.42 6.36 0.37
C GLU A 35 18.58 6.03 -0.89
N ASP A 36 18.26 4.75 -1.08
CA ASP A 36 17.54 4.15 -2.19
C ASP A 36 16.12 3.65 -1.84
N ARG A 37 15.63 3.99 -0.64
CA ARG A 37 14.29 3.63 -0.15
C ARG A 37 13.69 4.72 0.73
N ALA A 38 12.47 5.13 0.41
CA ALA A 38 11.70 6.06 1.24
C ALA A 38 10.41 5.42 1.73
N THR A 39 10.24 5.36 3.05
CA THR A 39 8.98 4.98 3.69
C THR A 39 8.39 6.18 4.43
N PHE A 40 7.11 6.47 4.19
CA PHE A 40 6.35 7.49 4.91
C PHE A 40 4.95 6.97 5.22
N TRP A 41 4.20 7.72 6.02
CA TRP A 41 2.80 7.39 6.29
C TRP A 41 1.90 8.60 6.20
N ALA A 42 0.65 8.34 5.88
CA ALA A 42 -0.46 9.29 5.96
C ALA A 42 -1.50 8.72 6.93
N VAL A 43 -2.19 9.60 7.64
CA VAL A 43 -3.34 9.26 8.47
C VAL A 43 -4.51 10.14 8.06
N GLY A 44 -5.73 9.65 8.28
CA GLY A 44 -6.93 10.42 8.01
C GLY A 44 -8.17 9.73 8.52
N GLU A 45 -9.31 10.37 8.30
CA GLU A 45 -10.61 9.81 8.60
C GLU A 45 -11.45 9.76 7.34
N LEU A 46 -12.22 8.67 7.17
CA LEU A 46 -13.05 8.47 5.98
C LEU A 46 -14.51 8.33 6.36
N SER A 47 -15.29 9.36 6.01
CA SER A 47 -16.76 9.35 6.15
C SER A 47 -17.39 8.31 5.23
N ARG A 48 -18.65 7.96 5.52
CA ARG A 48 -19.43 7.02 4.71
C ARG A 48 -19.45 7.42 3.22
N ASP A 49 -19.29 6.42 2.35
CA ASP A 49 -19.36 6.55 0.89
C ASP A 49 -18.43 7.66 0.32
N ARG A 50 -17.26 7.85 0.95
CA ARG A 50 -16.21 8.78 0.51
C ARG A 50 -14.94 8.05 0.11
N VAL A 51 -14.16 8.75 -0.68
CA VAL A 51 -12.79 8.41 -1.06
C VAL A 51 -11.85 9.52 -0.59
N THR A 52 -10.60 9.16 -0.32
CA THR A 52 -9.53 10.11 -0.06
C THR A 52 -8.30 9.69 -0.85
N THR A 53 -7.51 10.67 -1.28
CA THR A 53 -6.34 10.45 -2.12
C THR A 53 -5.08 10.84 -1.38
N VAL A 54 -4.15 9.91 -1.26
CA VAL A 54 -2.80 10.15 -0.75
C VAL A 54 -1.86 10.29 -1.94
N ARG A 55 -1.26 11.47 -2.09
CA ARG A 55 -0.31 11.75 -3.17
C ARG A 55 1.08 11.29 -2.78
N VAL A 56 1.61 10.32 -3.51
CA VAL A 56 2.95 9.77 -3.31
C VAL A 56 3.91 10.53 -4.22
N PRO A 57 4.87 11.31 -3.69
CA PRO A 57 5.86 11.95 -4.54
C PRO A 57 6.78 10.89 -5.16
N ILE A 58 6.92 10.91 -6.49
CA ILE A 58 7.87 10.06 -7.18
C ILE A 58 9.16 10.85 -7.41
N PRO A 59 10.31 10.39 -6.89
CA PRO A 59 11.57 11.09 -7.01
C PRO A 59 12.14 10.99 -8.44
N ALA A 60 12.58 12.13 -8.97
CA ALA A 60 13.08 12.26 -10.33
C ALA A 60 14.35 11.43 -10.60
N VAL A 61 15.12 11.07 -9.56
CA VAL A 61 16.27 10.15 -9.67
C VAL A 61 15.90 8.76 -10.22
N MET A 62 14.63 8.36 -10.13
CA MET A 62 14.17 7.10 -10.72
C MET A 62 14.04 7.17 -12.25
N SER A 63 13.86 8.37 -12.81
CA SER A 63 13.56 8.55 -14.25
C SER A 63 14.64 7.93 -15.13
N GLY A 64 14.22 7.16 -16.14
CA GLY A 64 15.15 6.52 -17.09
C GLY A 64 15.95 5.34 -16.54
N GLN A 65 15.82 4.97 -15.27
CA GLN A 65 16.57 3.88 -14.66
C GLN A 65 15.87 2.53 -14.90
N ALA A 66 16.39 1.74 -15.85
CA ALA A 66 15.92 0.36 -16.08
C ALA A 66 16.48 -0.60 -15.00
N ARG A 67 15.98 -0.47 -13.78
CA ARG A 67 16.37 -1.26 -12.61
C ARG A 67 15.16 -1.76 -11.85
N PRO A 68 15.26 -2.86 -11.09
CA PRO A 68 14.21 -3.29 -10.19
C PRO A 68 13.80 -2.17 -9.24
N HIS A 69 12.51 -1.90 -9.16
CA HIS A 69 11.93 -0.91 -8.26
C HIS A 69 10.51 -1.33 -7.86
N SER A 70 10.05 -0.77 -6.75
CA SER A 70 8.72 -1.09 -6.23
C SER A 70 8.06 0.09 -5.53
N LEU A 71 6.73 0.07 -5.56
CA LEU A 71 5.85 0.86 -4.74
C LEU A 71 5.07 -0.12 -3.86
N SER A 72 5.13 0.04 -2.55
CA SER A 72 4.38 -0.78 -1.59
C SER A 72 3.51 0.10 -0.71
N ALA A 73 2.31 -0.35 -0.42
CA ALA A 73 1.34 0.40 0.36
C ALA A 73 0.59 -0.53 1.32
N THR A 74 0.58 -0.15 2.60
CA THR A 74 -0.10 -0.88 3.68
C THR A 74 -1.14 0.04 4.32
N LEU A 75 -2.41 -0.29 4.10
CA LEU A 75 -3.57 0.38 4.68
C LEU A 75 -4.03 -0.39 5.92
N ALA A 76 -4.23 0.29 7.02
CA ALA A 76 -4.84 -0.25 8.23
C ALA A 76 -5.89 0.72 8.79
N TRP A 77 -6.94 0.19 9.40
CA TRP A 77 -7.98 1.02 10.02
C TRP A 77 -8.59 0.35 11.24
N PHE A 78 -9.08 1.19 12.16
CA PHE A 78 -9.88 0.73 13.29
C PHE A 78 -11.34 0.96 12.98
N THR A 79 -12.09 -0.13 12.87
CA THR A 79 -13.52 -0.10 12.57
C THR A 79 -14.32 -0.56 13.78
N PRO A 80 -15.51 0.03 14.02
CA PRO A 80 -16.47 -0.54 14.97
C PRO A 80 -16.71 -2.03 14.69
N VAL A 81 -16.88 -2.80 15.75
CA VAL A 81 -17.13 -4.24 15.64
C VAL A 81 -18.62 -4.54 15.75
N GLN A 82 -19.06 -5.58 15.03
CA GLN A 82 -20.39 -6.15 15.09
C GLN A 82 -20.28 -7.60 15.60
N PRO A 83 -20.36 -7.81 16.93
CA PRO A 83 -20.37 -9.14 17.51
C PRO A 83 -21.46 -10.03 16.90
N GLY A 84 -21.17 -11.33 16.76
CA GLY A 84 -22.10 -12.30 16.17
C GLY A 84 -22.09 -12.37 14.63
N ARG A 85 -21.38 -11.48 13.94
CA ARG A 85 -21.21 -11.56 12.47
C ARG A 85 -19.91 -12.23 12.09
N LYS A 86 -19.94 -13.01 11.01
CA LYS A 86 -18.75 -13.69 10.44
C LYS A 86 -17.62 -12.72 10.06
N SER A 87 -17.95 -11.51 9.60
CA SER A 87 -16.93 -10.50 9.25
C SER A 87 -16.33 -9.81 10.47
N TYR A 88 -17.05 -9.78 11.60
CA TYR A 88 -16.76 -9.05 12.84
C TYR A 88 -16.57 -7.52 12.70
N ARG A 89 -15.96 -7.03 11.64
CA ARG A 89 -15.89 -5.61 11.28
C ARG A 89 -17.23 -5.07 10.76
N SER A 90 -17.38 -3.75 10.85
CA SER A 90 -18.55 -3.01 10.34
C SER A 90 -18.25 -2.10 9.15
N VAL A 91 -16.97 -1.74 8.94
CA VAL A 91 -16.53 -0.86 7.86
C VAL A 91 -15.37 -1.50 7.12
N ARG A 92 -15.46 -1.45 5.79
CA ARG A 92 -14.44 -1.93 4.87
C ARG A 92 -13.80 -0.76 4.15
N LEU A 93 -12.48 -0.67 4.22
CA LEU A 93 -11.69 0.20 3.36
C LEU A 93 -10.97 -0.63 2.29
N LYS A 94 -10.71 0.01 1.15
CA LYS A 94 -9.95 -0.54 0.03
C LYS A 94 -8.90 0.47 -0.41
N LEU A 95 -7.78 -0.05 -0.89
CA LEU A 95 -6.81 0.71 -1.67
C LEU A 95 -7.01 0.34 -3.14
N LEU A 96 -7.25 1.33 -4.00
CA LEU A 96 -7.38 1.10 -5.44
C LEU A 96 -5.99 1.00 -6.07
N ASP A 97 -5.86 0.19 -7.13
CA ASP A 97 -4.63 0.16 -7.92
C ASP A 97 -4.42 1.55 -8.57
N PRO A 98 -3.22 2.14 -8.50
CA PRO A 98 -2.97 3.49 -9.01
C PRO A 98 -3.07 3.51 -10.54
N ALA A 99 -3.76 4.52 -11.08
CA ALA A 99 -3.95 4.67 -12.52
C ALA A 99 -2.61 4.92 -13.25
N GLU A 100 -1.67 5.56 -12.56
CA GLU A 100 -0.34 5.95 -13.05
C GLU A 100 0.71 4.84 -12.92
N ALA A 101 0.35 3.64 -12.44
CA ALA A 101 1.28 2.51 -12.27
C ALA A 101 2.08 2.21 -13.56
N GLY A 102 1.41 2.28 -14.71
CA GLY A 102 2.03 2.05 -16.02
C GLY A 102 3.14 3.04 -16.36
N THR A 103 3.05 4.29 -15.88
CA THR A 103 4.05 5.34 -16.09
C THR A 103 5.36 5.05 -15.35
N LEU A 104 5.28 4.37 -14.21
CA LEU A 104 6.46 3.84 -13.53
C LEU A 104 6.92 2.50 -14.10
N GLY A 105 6.19 1.87 -15.01
CA GLY A 105 6.52 0.52 -15.44
C GLY A 105 6.37 -0.52 -14.33
N VAL A 106 5.58 -0.23 -13.29
CA VAL A 106 5.26 -1.19 -12.22
C VAL A 106 3.92 -1.88 -12.50
N SER A 107 3.81 -3.11 -12.03
CA SER A 107 2.58 -3.90 -12.08
C SER A 107 2.36 -4.62 -10.75
N PRO A 108 1.11 -5.00 -10.41
CA PRO A 108 0.87 -5.70 -9.16
C PRO A 108 1.72 -6.96 -9.02
N ARG A 109 2.43 -7.10 -7.90
CA ARG A 109 3.29 -8.25 -7.60
C ARG A 109 2.50 -9.55 -7.75
N SER A 110 2.98 -10.42 -8.64
CA SER A 110 2.24 -11.61 -9.08
C SER A 110 1.96 -12.60 -7.94
N LEU A 111 2.84 -12.66 -6.93
CA LEU A 111 2.74 -13.58 -5.81
C LEU A 111 1.78 -13.10 -4.71
N GLN A 112 1.30 -11.86 -4.76
CA GLN A 112 0.34 -11.37 -3.75
C GLN A 112 -1.07 -11.94 -3.98
N PRO A 113 -1.86 -12.10 -2.90
CA PRO A 113 -3.29 -12.36 -3.00
C PRO A 113 -3.97 -11.33 -3.90
N ASP A 114 -5.00 -11.76 -4.62
CA ASP A 114 -5.81 -10.83 -5.39
C ASP A 114 -6.59 -9.87 -4.48
N GLY A 115 -7.05 -8.74 -5.04
CA GLY A 115 -7.77 -7.72 -4.28
C GLY A 115 -9.04 -8.25 -3.62
N ASN A 116 -9.69 -9.28 -4.16
CA ASN A 116 -10.90 -9.88 -3.58
C ASN A 116 -10.59 -10.64 -2.29
N GLN A 117 -9.44 -11.31 -2.23
CA GLN A 117 -8.99 -12.06 -1.08
C GLN A 117 -8.63 -11.13 0.08
N THR A 118 -7.98 -10.00 -0.19
CA THR A 118 -7.48 -9.08 0.84
C THR A 118 -8.60 -8.28 1.54
N ASN A 119 -9.80 -8.20 0.97
CA ASN A 119 -10.96 -7.46 1.49
C ASN A 119 -11.61 -8.03 2.78
N ARG A 120 -11.00 -9.03 3.43
CA ARG A 120 -11.62 -9.75 4.56
C ARG A 120 -11.21 -9.23 5.94
N GLY A 121 -10.17 -8.39 6.03
CA GLY A 121 -9.65 -7.86 7.29
C GLY A 121 -9.78 -6.34 7.40
N THR A 122 -9.03 -5.79 8.36
CA THR A 122 -8.87 -4.34 8.60
C THR A 122 -7.45 -3.86 8.32
N ILE A 123 -6.67 -4.70 7.64
CA ILE A 123 -5.32 -4.44 7.14
C ILE A 123 -5.30 -4.95 5.69
N PHE A 124 -4.73 -4.15 4.80
CA PHE A 124 -4.56 -4.44 3.39
C PHE A 124 -3.15 -4.00 2.98
N MET A 125 -2.39 -4.88 2.34
CA MET A 125 -1.10 -4.52 1.73
C MET A 125 -1.08 -4.88 0.25
N ARG A 126 -0.53 -3.98 -0.56
CA ARG A 126 -0.31 -4.16 -2.00
C ARG A 126 1.07 -3.68 -2.37
N CYS A 127 1.73 -4.43 -3.24
CA CYS A 127 3.04 -4.12 -3.80
C CYS A 127 2.91 -4.14 -5.32
N TRP A 128 3.44 -3.09 -5.95
CA TRP A 128 3.64 -2.99 -7.38
C TRP A 128 5.14 -2.99 -7.64
N GLU A 129 5.59 -3.82 -8.58
CA GLU A 129 7.02 -3.98 -8.91
C GLU A 129 7.23 -3.95 -10.42
N GLY A 130 8.43 -3.53 -10.81
CA GLY A 130 8.85 -3.43 -12.21
C GLY A 130 10.37 -3.29 -12.33
N ASP A 131 10.87 -3.48 -13.53
CA ASP A 131 12.30 -3.38 -13.87
C ASP A 131 12.57 -2.50 -15.11
N LYS A 132 11.50 -1.99 -15.73
CA LYS A 132 11.56 -1.10 -16.90
C LYS A 132 11.90 0.33 -16.46
N ALA A 133 12.52 1.10 -17.34
CA ALA A 133 12.81 2.50 -17.09
C ALA A 133 11.51 3.31 -16.89
N PRO A 134 11.26 3.90 -15.71
CA PRO A 134 10.08 4.71 -15.48
C PRO A 134 10.23 6.08 -16.14
N VAL A 135 9.11 6.70 -16.53
CA VAL A 135 9.09 8.07 -17.07
C VAL A 135 8.61 9.00 -15.97
N VAL A 136 9.54 9.64 -15.27
CA VAL A 136 9.23 10.50 -14.11
C VAL A 136 9.50 11.95 -14.46
N GLY A 137 8.47 12.80 -14.35
CA GLY A 137 8.57 14.25 -14.47
C GLY A 137 8.99 14.92 -13.15
N PRO A 138 9.38 16.22 -13.17
CA PRO A 138 9.95 16.93 -12.01
C PRO A 138 9.06 16.89 -10.76
N ASP A 139 7.75 17.02 -10.94
CA ASP A 139 6.76 17.06 -9.85
C ASP A 139 5.79 15.88 -9.89
N MET A 140 6.17 14.77 -10.51
CA MET A 140 5.27 13.62 -10.66
C MET A 140 4.82 13.07 -9.31
N THR A 141 3.51 12.84 -9.17
CA THR A 141 2.94 12.11 -8.04
C THR A 141 2.17 10.91 -8.53
N ILE A 142 1.98 9.92 -7.65
CA ILE A 142 1.01 8.85 -7.85
C ILE A 142 -0.07 8.96 -6.81
N ASP A 143 -1.31 8.84 -7.27
CA ASP A 143 -2.47 8.96 -6.42
C ASP A 143 -2.87 7.57 -5.90
N LEU A 144 -2.66 7.37 -4.59
CA LEU A 144 -3.16 6.20 -3.88
C LEU A 144 -4.53 6.53 -3.30
N VAL A 145 -5.58 5.93 -3.88
CA VAL A 145 -6.97 6.18 -3.49
C VAL A 145 -7.41 5.18 -2.43
N VAL A 146 -7.73 5.70 -1.25
CA VAL A 146 -8.38 4.95 -0.17
C VAL A 146 -9.89 5.17 -0.27
N GLN A 147 -10.63 4.09 -0.44
CA GLN A 147 -12.07 4.10 -0.63
C GLN A 147 -12.77 3.37 0.52
N ARG A 148 -13.84 3.98 1.05
CA ARG A 148 -14.78 3.30 1.93
C ARG A 148 -15.84 2.61 1.09
N ASP A 149 -15.83 1.29 1.14
CA ASP A 149 -16.81 0.46 0.47
C ASP A 149 -18.01 0.20 1.40
N PRO A 150 -19.21 -0.01 0.85
CA PRO A 150 -20.29 -0.63 1.59
C PRO A 150 -19.82 -1.98 2.17
N ASP A 151 -19.98 -2.15 3.48
CA ASP A 151 -19.86 -3.45 4.15
C ASP A 151 -21.29 -3.94 4.42
N PRO A 152 -21.63 -5.21 4.14
CA PRO A 152 -22.92 -5.74 4.55
C PRO A 152 -23.05 -5.56 6.06
N GLY A 153 -24.22 -5.23 6.60
CA GLY A 153 -24.44 -5.06 8.05
C GLY A 153 -25.17 -3.76 8.39
N THR A 154 -25.24 -3.43 9.68
CA THR A 154 -25.77 -2.13 10.10
C THR A 154 -24.87 -1.01 9.56
N PRO A 155 -25.43 -0.03 8.84
CA PRO A 155 -24.66 1.12 8.37
C PRO A 155 -24.01 1.83 9.55
N ILE A 156 -22.72 2.13 9.40
CA ILE A 156 -21.96 3.02 10.27
C ILE A 156 -21.84 4.32 9.52
N ASP A 157 -22.32 5.42 10.10
CA ASP A 157 -22.21 6.74 9.49
C ASP A 157 -20.98 7.50 10.01
N GLU A 158 -20.44 7.11 11.18
CA GLU A 158 -19.23 7.73 11.74
C GLU A 158 -18.03 7.58 10.80
N ALA A 159 -17.17 8.60 10.79
CA ALA A 159 -15.91 8.55 10.09
C ALA A 159 -14.99 7.50 10.71
N VAL A 160 -14.26 6.77 9.87
CA VAL A 160 -13.34 5.72 10.31
C VAL A 160 -11.90 6.19 10.15
N PRO A 161 -11.08 6.19 11.22
CA PRO A 161 -9.68 6.53 11.12
C PRO A 161 -8.91 5.44 10.39
N PHE A 162 -7.99 5.84 9.53
CA PHE A 162 -7.08 4.95 8.82
C PHE A 162 -5.64 5.48 8.88
N GLY A 163 -4.70 4.57 8.73
CA GLY A 163 -3.30 4.84 8.44
C GLY A 163 -2.90 4.15 7.15
N LEU A 164 -2.11 4.82 6.33
CA LEU A 164 -1.52 4.30 5.11
C LEU A 164 -0.01 4.49 5.17
N ALA A 165 0.75 3.40 5.29
CA ALA A 165 2.20 3.41 5.12
C ALA A 165 2.54 3.15 3.65
N VAL A 166 3.46 3.92 3.07
CA VAL A 166 3.87 3.83 1.67
C VAL A 166 5.38 3.78 1.60
N THR A 167 5.90 2.83 0.82
CA THR A 167 7.32 2.67 0.55
C THR A 167 7.58 2.75 -0.94
N VAL A 168 8.51 3.61 -1.35
CA VAL A 168 9.08 3.66 -2.69
C VAL A 168 10.52 3.18 -2.59
N ALA A 169 10.91 2.20 -3.40
CA ALA A 169 12.25 1.63 -3.37
C ALA A 169 12.79 1.40 -4.77
N MET A 170 14.06 1.74 -4.99
CA MET A 170 14.79 1.42 -6.23
C MET A 170 16.26 1.16 -5.85
N PRO A 171 16.60 -0.09 -5.49
CA PRO A 171 17.90 -0.43 -4.95
C PRO A 171 19.09 0.10 -5.77
N GLY A 172 20.03 0.73 -5.08
CA GLY A 172 21.24 1.31 -5.67
C GLY A 172 21.04 2.66 -6.38
N ILE A 173 19.88 3.30 -6.25
CA ILE A 173 19.65 4.68 -6.70
C ILE A 173 19.63 5.63 -5.50
N VAL A 174 20.77 6.27 -5.26
CA VAL A 174 21.00 7.19 -4.15
C VAL A 174 20.21 8.49 -4.34
N GLY A 175 19.77 9.09 -3.23
CA GLY A 175 19.04 10.36 -3.21
C GLY A 175 17.52 10.21 -3.33
N LEU A 176 17.02 8.97 -3.45
CA LEU A 176 15.60 8.64 -3.49
C LEU A 176 14.91 9.15 -2.21
N TYR A 177 15.47 8.80 -1.05
CA TYR A 177 14.95 9.26 0.23
C TYR A 177 14.92 10.79 0.34
N THR A 178 16.04 11.44 0.04
CA THR A 178 16.17 12.91 0.18
C THR A 178 15.15 13.65 -0.68
N GLN A 179 14.93 13.21 -1.93
CA GLN A 179 13.94 13.83 -2.80
C GLN A 179 12.50 13.62 -2.31
N VAL A 180 12.17 12.41 -1.82
CA VAL A 180 10.86 12.15 -1.22
C VAL A 180 10.64 13.01 0.03
N ALA A 181 11.62 13.06 0.93
CA ALA A 181 11.56 13.83 2.16
C ALA A 181 11.38 15.34 1.89
N GLN A 182 12.15 15.89 0.95
CA GLN A 182 12.03 17.29 0.53
C GLN A 182 10.65 17.60 -0.04
N ARG A 183 10.11 16.71 -0.88
CA ARG A 183 8.77 16.89 -1.49
C ARG A 183 7.63 16.75 -0.50
N LEU A 184 7.78 15.93 0.53
CA LEU A 184 6.80 15.84 1.62
C LEU A 184 6.85 17.06 2.54
N GLY A 185 7.95 17.83 2.54
CA GLY A 185 8.09 19.05 3.35
C GLY A 185 8.06 18.80 4.86
N ILE A 186 8.38 17.57 5.30
CA ILE A 186 8.37 17.21 6.71
C ILE A 186 9.62 17.82 7.35
N ALA A 187 9.43 18.85 8.17
CA ALA A 187 10.53 19.41 8.95
C ALA A 187 11.11 18.32 9.87
N PRO A 188 12.44 18.10 9.88
CA PRO A 188 13.05 17.18 10.84
C PRO A 188 12.69 17.65 12.25
N ARG A 189 12.08 16.78 13.06
CA ARG A 189 11.90 17.04 14.49
C ARG A 189 13.28 17.29 15.07
N GLN A 190 13.50 18.46 15.67
CA GLN A 190 14.72 18.70 16.43
C GLN A 190 14.85 17.59 17.49
N PRO A 191 16.02 16.94 17.60
CA PRO A 191 16.26 16.04 18.71
C PRO A 191 16.12 16.84 20.02
N VAL A 192 15.29 16.33 20.93
CA VAL A 192 15.12 16.86 22.30
C VAL A 192 16.35 16.52 23.12
#